data_AF-A0A7V5D166-F1
#
_entry.id   AF-A0A7V5D166-F1
#
_cell.length_a   1.000
_cell.length_b   1.000
_cell.length_c   1.000
_cell.angle_alpha   90.00
_cell.angle_beta   90.00
_cell.angle_gamma   90.00
#
_symmetry.space_group_name_H-M   'P 1'
#
loop_
_entity.id
_entity.type
_entity.pdbx_description
1 polymer ?
#
loop_
_entity_poly.entity_id
_entity_poly.type
_entity_poly.pdbx_seq_one_letter_code
_entity_poly.pdbx_strand_id
1 'polypeptide(L)'
;MKKKKTNQKPLTLGGLANYNQKVLFPFLEEKFLTKKEFGLFKKIDFSELKKDVNDLKGDFQNFKNEVLTNQDMMLKKLDILLTEKTVREY
;
A
#
# COMPACT_ATOMS: atom_id res chain seq x y z
N MET A 1 -40.88 -39.30 -30.18
CA MET A 1 -40.56 -38.14 -29.31
C MET A 1 -41.00 -36.85 -30.02
N LYS A 2 -41.94 -36.07 -29.45
CA LYS A 2 -42.36 -34.77 -30.01
C LYS A 2 -41.32 -33.71 -29.62
N LYS A 3 -40.64 -33.10 -30.60
CA LYS A 3 -39.68 -31.99 -30.35
C LYS A 3 -40.44 -30.77 -29.84
N LYS A 4 -40.10 -30.26 -28.65
CA LYS A 4 -40.58 -28.96 -28.15
C LYS A 4 -40.13 -27.89 -29.14
N LYS A 5 -41.07 -27.25 -29.85
CA LYS A 5 -40.80 -26.02 -30.62
C LYS A 5 -40.54 -24.91 -29.60
N THR A 6 -39.29 -24.49 -29.47
CA THR A 6 -38.95 -23.26 -28.74
C THR A 6 -39.28 -22.07 -29.65
N ASN A 7 -40.07 -21.12 -29.17
CA ASN A 7 -40.43 -19.90 -29.92
C ASN A 7 -39.26 -18.88 -29.99
N GLN A 8 -38.03 -19.34 -29.80
CA GLN A 8 -36.87 -18.48 -29.76
C GLN A 8 -36.35 -18.26 -31.18
N LYS A 9 -36.22 -16.99 -31.56
CA LYS A 9 -35.56 -16.63 -32.82
C LYS A 9 -34.14 -17.21 -32.80
N PRO A 10 -33.69 -17.85 -33.89
CA PRO A 10 -32.35 -18.43 -33.95
C PRO A 10 -31.30 -17.34 -33.72
N LEU A 11 -30.28 -17.65 -32.90
CA LEU A 11 -29.19 -16.73 -32.64
C LEU A 11 -28.43 -16.50 -33.96
N THR A 12 -28.47 -15.27 -34.45
CA THR A 12 -27.76 -14.88 -35.67
C THR A 12 -26.42 -14.29 -35.30
N LEU A 13 -25.43 -14.41 -36.20
CA LEU A 13 -24.15 -13.74 -36.04
C LEU A 13 -24.30 -12.23 -35.87
N GLY A 14 -25.27 -11.61 -36.58
CA GLY A 14 -25.60 -10.20 -36.40
C GLY A 14 -26.18 -9.87 -35.03
N GLY A 15 -27.04 -10.75 -34.48
CA GLY A 15 -27.57 -10.59 -33.12
C GLY A 15 -26.48 -10.70 -32.05
N LEU A 16 -25.56 -11.65 -32.22
CA LEU A 16 -24.41 -11.82 -31.34
C LEU A 16 -23.44 -10.64 -31.42
N ALA A 17 -23.12 -10.16 -32.62
CA ALA A 17 -22.26 -8.98 -32.81
C ALA A 17 -22.87 -7.72 -32.19
N ASN A 18 -24.18 -7.52 -32.36
CA ASN A 18 -24.91 -6.37 -31.80
C ASN A 18 -24.94 -6.42 -30.27
N TYR A 19 -25.19 -7.59 -29.68
CA TYR A 19 -25.12 -7.78 -28.23
C TYR A 19 -23.71 -7.50 -27.69
N ASN A 20 -22.67 -8.01 -28.35
CA ASN A 20 -21.29 -7.80 -27.91
C ASN A 20 -20.92 -6.31 -27.91
N GLN A 21 -21.30 -5.57 -28.96
CA GLN A 21 -21.03 -4.13 -29.07
C GLN A 21 -21.83 -3.28 -28.09
N LYS A 22 -23.12 -3.59 -27.87
CA LYS A 22 -24.01 -2.74 -27.08
C LYS A 22 -24.10 -3.08 -25.60
N VAL A 23 -23.78 -4.32 -25.23
CA VAL A 23 -23.99 -4.81 -23.87
C VAL A 23 -22.69 -5.33 -23.29
N LEU A 24 -22.07 -6.32 -23.94
CA LEU A 24 -20.93 -7.02 -23.35
C LEU A 24 -19.71 -6.10 -23.18
N PHE A 25 -19.25 -5.43 -24.24
CA PHE A 25 -18.05 -4.60 -24.16
C PHE A 25 -18.21 -3.38 -23.23
N PRO A 26 -19.32 -2.61 -23.27
CA PRO A 26 -19.55 -1.53 -22.32
C PRO A 26 -19.59 -2.01 -20.86
N PHE A 27 -20.23 -3.17 -20.59
CA PHE A 27 -20.22 -3.76 -19.26
C PHE A 27 -18.80 -4.13 -18.81
N LEU A 28 -17.99 -4.70 -19.71
CA LEU A 28 -16.60 -5.03 -19.40
C LEU A 28 -15.77 -3.77 -19.16
N GLU A 29 -15.96 -2.70 -19.93
CA GLU A 29 -15.27 -1.42 -19.72
C GLU A 29 -15.67 -0.75 -18.41
N GLU A 30 -16.94 -0.85 -17.99
CA GLU A 30 -17.42 -0.32 -16.72
C GLU A 30 -16.91 -1.13 -15.51
N LYS A 31 -16.90 -2.46 -15.62
CA LYS A 31 -16.55 -3.35 -14.50
C LYS A 31 -15.06 -3.62 -14.35
N PHE A 32 -14.29 -3.50 -15.43
CA PHE A 32 -12.84 -3.74 -15.39
C PHE A 32 -12.08 -2.43 -15.46
N LEU A 33 -11.16 -2.24 -14.51
CA LEU A 33 -10.18 -1.17 -14.57
C LEU A 33 -9.41 -1.24 -15.88
N THR A 34 -9.45 -0.16 -16.65
CA THR A 34 -8.66 -0.05 -17.87
C THR A 34 -7.16 -0.06 -17.53
N LYS A 35 -6.32 -0.44 -18.49
CA LYS A 35 -4.85 -0.39 -18.30
C LYS A 35 -4.34 0.99 -17.85
N LYS A 36 -5.05 2.05 -18.25
CA LYS A 36 -4.73 3.44 -17.88
C LYS A 36 -5.04 3.71 -16.41
N GLU A 37 -6.22 3.32 -15.93
CA GLU A 37 -6.63 3.46 -14.53
C GLU A 37 -5.74 2.63 -13.61
N PHE A 38 -5.42 1.40 -13.99
CA PHE A 38 -4.49 0.56 -13.24
C PHE A 38 -3.08 1.16 -13.17
N GLY A 39 -2.63 1.83 -14.24
CA GLY A 39 -1.36 2.54 -14.26
C GLY A 39 -1.33 3.78 -13.37
N LEU A 40 -2.45 4.51 -13.28
CA LEU A 40 -2.61 5.67 -12.39
C LEU A 40 -2.63 5.25 -10.92
N PHE A 41 -3.46 4.25 -10.59
CA PHE A 41 -3.56 3.67 -9.24
C PHE A 41 -2.18 3.22 -8.72
N LYS A 42 -1.46 2.43 -9.50
CA LYS A 42 -0.09 2.00 -9.14
C LYS A 42 0.86 3.16 -8.88
N LYS A 43 0.78 4.25 -9.65
CA LYS A 43 1.71 5.37 -9.47
C LYS A 43 1.42 6.15 -8.20
N ILE A 44 0.14 6.42 -7.92
CA ILE A 44 -0.28 7.19 -6.75
C ILE A 44 0.04 6.40 -5.48
N ASP A 45 -0.46 5.18 -5.35
CA ASP A 45 -0.27 4.35 -4.15
C ASP A 45 1.21 4.09 -3.85
N PHE A 46 2.02 3.78 -4.88
CA PHE A 46 3.46 3.57 -4.65
C PHE A 46 4.20 4.86 -4.32
N SER A 47 3.72 6.03 -4.77
CA SER A 47 4.37 7.30 -4.46
C SER A 47 4.09 7.72 -3.02
N GLU A 48 2.85 7.57 -2.54
CA GLU A 48 2.49 7.80 -1.15
C GLU A 48 3.21 6.82 -0.22
N LEU A 49 3.16 5.52 -0.55
CA LEU A 49 3.84 4.50 0.26
C LEU A 49 5.35 4.75 0.35
N LYS A 50 5.99 5.19 -0.75
CA LYS A 50 7.41 5.57 -0.73
C LYS A 50 7.68 6.76 0.19
N LYS A 51 6.78 7.75 0.20
CA LYS A 51 6.93 8.92 1.06
C LYS A 51 6.80 8.51 2.52
N ASP A 52 5.77 7.75 2.87
CA ASP A 52 5.55 7.26 4.24
C ASP A 52 6.72 6.42 4.75
N VAL A 53 7.28 5.55 3.90
CA VAL A 53 8.46 4.75 4.25
C VAL A 53 9.70 5.63 4.49
N ASN A 54 9.88 6.69 3.71
CA ASN A 54 10.99 7.62 3.91
C ASN A 54 10.84 8.43 5.20
N ASP A 55 9.62 8.88 5.50
CA ASP A 55 9.31 9.63 6.73
C ASP A 55 9.56 8.74 7.95
N LEU A 56 9.05 7.49 7.94
CA LEU A 56 9.33 6.49 8.99
C LEU A 56 10.82 6.21 9.18
N LYS A 57 11.60 6.18 8.09
CA LYS A 57 13.04 6.00 8.16
C LYS A 57 13.72 7.18 8.84
N GLY A 58 13.26 8.40 8.57
CA GLY A 58 13.71 9.62 9.24
C GLY A 58 13.42 9.58 10.75
N ASP A 59 12.18 9.27 11.11
CA ASP A 59 11.76 9.15 12.51
C ASP A 59 12.57 8.09 13.27
N PHE A 60 12.84 6.95 12.63
CA PHE A 60 13.65 5.90 13.24
C PHE A 60 15.11 6.34 13.49
N GLN A 61 15.70 7.12 12.58
CA GLN A 61 17.04 7.67 12.79
C GLN A 61 17.06 8.68 13.94
N ASN A 62 16.04 9.55 14.02
CA ASN A 62 15.90 10.51 15.11
C ASN A 62 15.77 9.78 16.46
N PHE A 63 14.90 8.78 16.53
CA PHE A 63 14.75 7.92 17.72
C PHE A 63 16.08 7.27 18.14
N LYS A 64 16.81 6.71 17.17
CA LYS A 64 18.13 6.10 17.44
C LYS A 64 19.11 7.10 18.04
N ASN A 65 19.18 8.31 17.50
CA ASN A 65 20.07 9.36 17.99
C ASN A 65 19.68 9.85 19.39
N GLU A 66 18.38 9.96 19.67
CA GLU A 66 17.87 10.34 20.99
C GLU A 66 18.21 9.27 22.05
N VAL A 67 18.04 7.99 21.72
CA VAL A 67 18.43 6.88 22.60
C VAL A 67 19.92 6.91 22.91
N LEU A 68 20.78 7.11 21.90
CA LEU A 68 22.24 7.22 22.10
C LEU A 68 22.60 8.40 23.01
N THR A 69 21.99 9.56 22.76
CA THR A 69 22.23 10.77 23.58
C THR A 69 21.83 10.53 25.05
N ASN A 70 20.69 9.87 25.27
CA ASN A 70 20.22 9.52 26.60
C ASN A 70 21.16 8.52 27.30
N GLN A 71 21.70 7.54 26.57
CA GLN A 71 22.70 6.60 27.10
C GLN A 71 23.98 7.32 27.52
N ASP A 72 24.49 8.24 26.69
CA ASP A 72 25.68 9.04 27.02
C ASP A 72 25.47 9.90 28.26
N MET A 73 24.29 10.50 28.42
CA MET A 73 23.94 11.25 29.63
C MET A 73 23.91 10.37 30.88
N MET A 74 23.38 9.15 30.77
CA MET A 74 23.36 8.19 31.86
C MET A 74 24.76 7.76 32.27
N LEU A 75 25.65 7.48 31.30
CA LEU A 75 27.05 7.14 31.56
C LEU A 75 27.77 8.27 32.30
N LYS A 76 27.64 9.52 31.84
CA LYS A 76 28.24 10.68 32.52
C LYS A 76 27.75 10.83 33.96
N LYS A 77 26.46 10.60 34.22
CA LYS A 77 25.90 10.63 35.58
C LYS A 77 26.49 9.53 36.46
N LEU A 78 26.68 8.33 35.92
CA LEU A 78 27.30 7.22 36.64
C LEU A 78 28.76 7.52 36.98
N ASP A 79 29.52 8.10 36.06
CA ASP A 79 30.91 8.50 36.29
C ASP A 79 31.03 9.56 37.41
N ILE A 80 30.13 10.54 37.43
CA ILE A 80 30.08 11.55 38.51
C ILE A 80 29.78 10.87 39.86
N LEU A 81 28.80 9.97 39.92
CA LEU A 81 28.47 9.26 41.15
C LEU A 81 29.63 8.38 41.64
N LEU A 82 30.37 7.75 40.73
CA LEU A 82 31.53 6.94 41.08
C LEU A 82 32.64 7.81 41.68
N THR A 83 32.93 8.96 41.06
CA THR A 83 33.94 9.91 41.57
C THR A 83 33.54 10.48 42.93
N GLU A 84 32.28 10.91 43.11
CA GLU A 84 31.78 11.37 44.42
C GLU A 84 31.87 10.29 45.50
N LYS A 85 31.54 9.04 45.17
CA LYS A 85 31.65 7.93 46.11
C LYS A 85 33.10 7.72 46.53
N THR A 86 34.03 7.69 45.58
CA THR A 86 35.45 7.54 45.90
C THR A 86 35.96 8.66 46.81
N VAL A 87 35.56 9.91 46.57
CA VAL A 87 35.96 11.06 47.41
C VAL A 87 35.40 10.96 48.83
N ARG A 88 34.19 10.42 49.03
CA ARG A 88 33.58 10.28 50.38
C ARG A 88 34.17 9.13 51.20
N GLU A 89 34.80 8.16 50.54
CA GLU A 89 35.39 6.98 51.20
C GLU A 89 36.86 7.23 51.65
N TYR A 90 37.48 8.35 51.26
CA TYR A 90 38.77 8.86 51.75
C TYR A 90 38.59 9.91 52.85
#